data_AF-A0A8S3A6X6-F1
#
_entry.id   AF-A0A8S3A6X6-F1
#
_cell.length_a   1.000
_cell.length_b   1.000
_cell.length_c   1.000
_cell.angle_alpha   90.00
_cell.angle_beta   90.00
_cell.angle_gamma   90.00
#
_symmetry.space_group_name_H-M   'P 1'
#
loop_
_entity.id
_entity.type
_entity.pdbx_description
1 polymer ?
#
loop_
_entity_poly.entity_id
_entity_poly.type
_entity_poly.pdbx_seq_one_letter_code
_entity_poly.pdbx_strand_id
1 'polypeptide(L)' 'MKHIRVNRIKTDEDNSKIKFDYLPIEMQREIVRRLDSGADIANVGMINSNLYRVTQELLLWRQLCLHHF' A
#
# COMPACT_ATOMS: atom_id res chain seq x y z
N MET A 1 11.39 41.24 -0.41
CA MET A 1 10.91 39.87 -0.12
C MET A 1 9.60 39.66 -0.87
N LYS A 2 9.60 38.87 -1.96
CA LYS A 2 8.38 38.52 -2.71
C LYS A 2 7.98 37.10 -2.33
N HIS A 3 6.79 36.93 -1.75
CA HIS A 3 6.23 35.63 -1.45
C HIS A 3 5.95 34.88 -2.76
N ILE A 4 6.75 33.86 -3.06
CA ILE A 4 6.47 32.92 -4.13
C ILE A 4 5.29 32.06 -3.65
N ARG A 5 4.09 32.39 -4.13
CA ARG A 5 2.95 31.46 -4.04
C ARG A 5 3.27 30.29 -4.96
N VAL A 6 3.66 29.17 -4.37
CA VAL A 6 3.75 27.90 -5.08
C VAL A 6 2.32 27.52 -5.45
N ASN A 7 1.91 27.91 -6.65
CA ASN A 7 0.68 27.44 -7.25
C ASN A 7 0.83 25.92 -7.39
N ARG A 8 0.17 25.17 -6.49
CA ARG A 8 -0.12 23.76 -6.70
C ARG A 8 -0.94 23.68 -7.98
N ILE A 9 -0.26 23.35 -9.08
CA ILE A 9 -0.88 22.90 -10.31
C ILE A 9 -1.69 21.67 -9.88
N LYS A 10 -3.01 21.83 -9.76
CA LYS A 10 -3.92 20.70 -9.68
C LYS A 10 -3.91 20.10 -11.08
N THR A 11 -3.11 19.06 -11.27
CA THR A 11 -3.21 18.21 -12.45
C THR A 11 -4.55 17.51 -12.36
N ASP A 12 -5.51 17.92 -13.20
CA ASP A 12 -6.80 17.26 -13.44
C ASP A 12 -6.65 15.86 -14.10
N GLU A 13 -5.58 15.12 -13.77
CA GLU A 13 -5.30 13.76 -14.25
C GLU A 13 -5.71 12.66 -13.24
N ASP A 14 -6.18 13.02 -12.04
CA ASP A 14 -6.43 12.06 -10.95
C ASP A 14 -7.83 11.41 -11.01
N ASN A 15 -8.71 11.88 -11.89
CA ASN A 15 -10.10 11.39 -11.96
C ASN A 15 -10.31 10.12 -12.79
N SER A 16 -9.31 9.64 -13.54
CA SER A 16 -9.41 8.40 -14.33
C SER A 16 -8.48 7.28 -13.87
N LYS A 17 -7.64 7.50 -12.85
CA LYS A 17 -6.73 6.47 -12.33
C LYS A 17 -7.45 5.64 -11.28
N ILE A 18 -7.71 4.38 -11.61
CA ILE A 18 -8.15 3.39 -10.63
C ILE A 18 -7.08 3.34 -9.53
N LYS A 19 -7.43 3.83 -8.34
CA LYS A 19 -6.56 3.75 -7.16
C LYS A 19 -6.51 2.30 -6.69
N PHE A 20 -5.35 1.90 -6.18
CA PHE A 20 -5.14 0.57 -5.63
C PHE A 20 -6.18 0.20 -4.56
N ASP A 21 -6.59 1.19 -3.76
CA ASP A 21 -7.60 1.05 -2.70
C ASP A 21 -9.01 0.71 -3.20
N TYR A 22 -9.30 0.94 -4.49
CA TYR A 22 -10.58 0.56 -5.10
C TYR A 22 -10.62 -0.89 -5.58
N LEU A 23 -9.48 -1.60 -5.58
CA LEU A 23 -9.46 -3.02 -5.91
C LEU A 23 -10.15 -3.83 -4.80
N PRO A 24 -10.80 -4.96 -5.13
CA PRO A 24 -11.25 -5.91 -4.11
C PRO A 24 -10.11 -6.34 -3.19
N ILE A 25 -10.43 -6.59 -1.92
CA ILE A 25 -9.43 -6.89 -0.88
C ILE A 25 -8.60 -8.14 -1.22
N GLU A 26 -9.21 -9.10 -1.93
CA GLU A 26 -8.58 -10.33 -2.40
C GLU A 26 -7.51 -10.04 -3.45
N MET A 27 -7.77 -9.10 -4.37
CA MET A 27 -6.82 -8.67 -5.39
C MET A 27 -5.67 -7.88 -4.77
N GLN A 28 -5.96 -6.97 -3.84
CA GLN A 28 -4.92 -6.23 -3.11
C GLN A 28 -3.98 -7.20 -2.39
N ARG A 29 -4.54 -8.20 -1.70
CA ARG A 29 -3.77 -9.22 -0.99
C ARG A 29 -2.89 -10.04 -1.93
N GLU A 30 -3.42 -10.48 -3.07
CA GLU A 30 -2.66 -11.24 -4.05
C GLU A 30 -1.49 -10.43 -4.61
N ILE A 31 -1.68 -9.13 -4.86
CA ILE A 31 -0.62 -8.24 -5.32
C ILE A 31 0.45 -8.07 -4.23
N VAL A 32 0.05 -7.77 -2.99
CA VAL A 32 0.98 -7.59 -1.86
C VAL A 32 1.73 -8.88 -1.53
N ARG A 33 1.11 -10.05 -1.67
CA ARG A 33 1.74 -11.35 -1.42
C ARG A 33 2.94 -11.60 -2.35
N ARG A 34 2.90 -11.04 -3.57
CA ARG A 34 3.99 -11.17 -4.57
C ARG A 34 5.20 -10.31 -4.26
N LEU A 35 5.17 -9.50 -3.21
CA LEU A 35 6.35 -8.78 -2.74
C LEU A 35 7.34 -9.77 -2.09
N ASP A 36 8.57 -9.75 -2.58
CA ASP A 36 9.60 -10.68 -2.12
C ASP A 36 9.97 -10.40 -0.66
N SER A 37 10.14 -9.13 -0.30
CA SER A 37 10.60 -8.73 1.03
C SER A 37 9.46 -8.47 2.02
N GLY A 38 9.63 -8.96 3.25
CA GLY A 38 8.76 -8.57 4.37
C GLY A 38 8.83 -7.08 4.70
N ALA A 39 9.97 -6.43 4.41
CA ALA A 39 10.11 -4.98 4.56
C ALA A 39 9.24 -4.21 3.56
N ASP A 40 9.14 -4.68 2.31
CA ASP A 40 8.30 -4.06 1.30
C ASP A 40 6.82 -4.19 1.66
N ILE A 41 6.42 -5.37 2.17
CA ILE A 41 5.07 -5.60 2.70
C ILE A 41 4.79 -4.63 3.86
N ALA A 42 5.73 -4.45 4.79
CA ALA A 42 5.56 -3.51 5.90
C ALA A 42 5.43 -2.05 5.41
N ASN A 43 6.24 -1.65 4.43
CA ASN A 43 6.19 -0.30 3.83
C ASN A 43 4.84 -0.03 3.16
N VAL A 44 4.27 -1.01 2.45
CA VAL A 44 2.92 -0.89 1.87
C VAL A 44 1.85 -0.68 2.94
N GLY A 45 2.03 -1.32 4.10
CA GLY A 45 1.12 -1.19 5.24
C GLY A 45 1.08 0.21 5.83
N MET A 46 2.10 1.04 5.59
CA MET A 46 2.16 2.42 6.09
C MET A 46 1.37 3.43 5.25
N ILE A 47 0.88 3.04 4.06
CA ILE A 47 0.21 3.95 3.12
C ILE A 47 -1.17 4.35 3.63
N ASN A 48 -1.97 3.37 4.06
CA ASN A 48 -3.30 3.59 4.62
C ASN A 48 -3.76 2.42 5.50
N SER A 49 -4.86 2.62 6.23
CA SER A 49 -5.39 1.65 7.19
C SER A 49 -5.88 0.34 6.57
N ASN A 50 -6.37 0.37 5.33
CA ASN A 50 -6.81 -0.84 4.64
C ASN A 50 -5.62 -1.74 4.29
N LEU A 51 -4.56 -1.15 3.72
CA LEU A 51 -3.31 -1.86 3.41
C LEU A 51 -2.57 -2.29 4.66
N TYR A 52 -2.64 -1.52 5.74
CA TYR A 52 -2.14 -1.95 7.05
C TYR A 52 -2.75 -3.29 7.46
N ARG A 53 -4.09 -3.44 7.35
CA ARG A 53 -4.75 -4.69 7.74
C ARG A 53 -4.32 -5.89 6.88
N VAL A 54 -4.22 -5.69 5.56
CA VAL A 54 -3.78 -6.73 4.62
C VAL A 54 -2.35 -7.18 4.89
N THR A 55 -1.45 -6.22 5.09
CA THR A 55 -0.02 -6.47 5.28
C THR A 55 0.26 -7.14 6.63
N GLN A 56 -0.44 -6.74 7.70
CA GLN A 56 -0.33 -7.40 9.01
C GLN A 56 -0.70 -8.88 8.94
N GLU A 57 -1.80 -9.22 8.25
CA GLU A 57 -2.22 -10.61 8.09
C GLU A 57 -1.15 -11.44 7.36
N LEU A 58 -0.59 -10.91 6.27
CA LEU A 58 0.46 -11.59 5.50
C LEU A 58 1.75 -11.78 6.31
N LEU A 59 2.17 -10.77 7.08
CA LEU A 59 3.36 -10.87 7.93
C LEU A 59 3.18 -11.89 9.06
N LEU A 60 1.98 -11.94 9.67
CA LEU A 60 1.65 -12.94 10.68
C LEU A 60 1.72 -14.36 10.11
N TRP A 61 1.13 -14.58 8.93
CA TRP A 61 1.21 -15.88 8.25
C TRP A 61 2.65 -16.27 7.93
N ARG A 62 3.50 -15.34 7.47
CA ARG A 62 4.94 -15.61 7.25
C ARG A 62 5.64 -16.02 8.55
N GLN A 63 5.38 -15.33 9.66
CA GLN A 63 5.96 -15.68 10.96
C GLN A 63 5.51 -17.05 11.46
N LEU A 64 4.22 -17.37 11.32
CA LEU A 64 3.69 -18.69 11.65
C LEU A 64 4.37 -19.78 10.81
N CYS A 65 4.54 -19.55 9.50
CA CYS A 65 5.24 -20.49 8.65
C CYS A 65 6.69 -20.70 9.11
N LEU A 66 7.43 -19.63 9.38
CA LEU A 66 8.81 -19.72 9.87
C LEU A 66 8.93 -20.39 11.26
N HIS A 67 7.88 -20.30 12.08
CA HIS A 67 7.88 -20.91 13.40
C HIS A 67 7.57 -22.42 13.34
N HIS A 68 6.74 -22.85 12.39
CA HIS A 68 6.20 -24.21 12.34
C HIS A 68 6.84 -25.12 11.27
N PHE A 69 7.49 -24.56 10.24
CA PHE A 69 8.08 -25.30 9.12
C PHE A 69 9.52 -24.87 8.89
#